data_AF-A0A412EM45-F1
#
_entry.id   AF-A0A412EM45-F1
#
_cell.length_a   1.000
_cell.length_b   1.000
_cell.length_c   1.000
_cell.angle_alpha   90.00
_cell.angle_beta   90.00
_cell.angle_gamma   90.00
#
_symmetry.space_group_name_H-M   'P 1'
#
loop_
_entity.id
_entity.type
_entity.pdbx_description
1 polymer ?
#
loop_
_entity_poly.entity_id
_entity_poly.type
_entity_poly.pdbx_seq_one_letter_code
_entity_poly.pdbx_strand_id
1 'polypeptide(L)'
;MITGKQYRLMRSVLKNNGTTAQDTENHEMYRYLASKGFLHKQPVRGYEGYVVTQDGEVEMKIYREDTYRFKVTTAISFIALITSIVSTILKFCIK
;
A
#
# COMPACT_ATOMS: atom_id res chain seq x y z
N MET A 1 -1.63 3.09 10.15
CA MET A 1 -0.73 3.02 8.99
C MET A 1 -0.28 1.59 8.75
N ILE A 2 -0.80 1.00 7.67
CA ILE A 2 -0.42 -0.34 7.21
C ILE A 2 0.91 -0.32 6.46
N THR A 3 1.65 -1.43 6.51
CA THR A 3 2.87 -1.61 5.73
C THR A 3 2.57 -2.06 4.30
N GLY A 4 3.54 -1.94 3.39
CA GLY A 4 3.39 -2.44 2.02
C GLY A 4 3.08 -3.94 1.92
N LYS A 5 3.56 -4.76 2.87
CA LYS A 5 3.23 -6.20 2.94
C LYS A 5 1.76 -6.39 3.36
N GLN A 6 1.32 -5.67 4.39
CA GLN A 6 -0.06 -5.69 4.88
C GLN A 6 -1.05 -5.22 3.80
N TYR A 7 -0.73 -4.12 3.10
CA TYR A 7 -1.53 -3.63 1.98
C TYR A 7 -1.68 -4.66 0.87
N ARG A 8 -0.59 -5.35 0.48
CA ARG A 8 -0.65 -6.40 -0.57
C ARG A 8 -1.53 -7.57 -0.14
N LEU A 9 -1.42 -7.99 1.12
CA LEU A 9 -2.24 -9.06 1.68
C LEU A 9 -3.72 -8.66 1.66
N MET A 10 -4.08 -7.51 2.22
CA MET A 10 -5.48 -7.05 2.21
C MET A 10 -6.02 -6.86 0.80
N ARG A 11 -5.19 -6.39 -0.14
CA ARG A 11 -5.55 -6.30 -1.56
C ARG A 11 -5.85 -7.67 -2.19
N SER A 12 -5.09 -8.69 -1.81
CA SER A 12 -5.34 -10.07 -2.25
C SER A 12 -6.68 -10.59 -1.71
N VAL A 13 -6.90 -10.41 -0.40
CA VAL A 13 -8.16 -10.78 0.28
C VAL A 13 -9.36 -10.09 -0.38
N LEU A 14 -9.27 -8.77 -0.61
CA LEU A 14 -10.34 -8.00 -1.25
C LEU A 14 -10.61 -8.50 -2.68
N LYS A 15 -9.57 -8.74 -3.48
CA LYS A 15 -9.70 -9.24 -4.85
C LYS A 15 -10.38 -10.61 -4.92
N ASN A 16 -10.13 -11.46 -3.92
CA ASN A 16 -10.63 -12.83 -3.86
C ASN A 16 -11.96 -12.97 -3.09
N ASN A 17 -12.56 -11.86 -2.64
CA ASN A 17 -13.72 -11.81 -1.74
C ASN A 17 -13.52 -12.64 -0.46
N GLY A 18 -12.33 -12.54 0.12
CA GLY A 18 -11.93 -13.22 1.34
C GLY A 18 -10.67 -14.06 1.19
N THR A 19 -10.19 -14.60 2.31
CA THR A 19 -9.01 -15.48 2.34
C THR A 19 -9.29 -16.81 1.66
N THR A 20 -8.28 -17.38 1.02
CA THR A 20 -8.25 -18.71 0.40
C THR A 20 -7.70 -19.76 1.37
N ALA A 21 -7.95 -21.05 1.11
CA ALA A 21 -7.39 -22.14 1.91
C ALA A 21 -5.84 -22.20 1.92
N GLN A 22 -5.20 -21.51 0.97
CA GLN A 22 -3.74 -21.40 0.86
C GLN A 22 -3.16 -20.23 1.68
N ASP A 23 -3.99 -19.36 2.25
CA ASP A 23 -3.55 -18.17 3.01
C ASP A 23 -3.07 -18.50 4.45
N THR A 24 -2.86 -19.77 4.77
CA THR A 24 -2.55 -20.25 6.13
C THR A 24 -1.20 -19.80 6.66
N GLU A 25 -0.25 -19.46 5.79
CA GLU A 25 1.14 -19.15 6.14
C GLU A 25 1.31 -17.81 6.87
N ASN A 26 0.39 -16.85 6.68
CA ASN A 26 0.52 -15.47 7.22
C ASN A 26 -0.38 -15.21 8.45
N HIS A 27 -0.62 -16.23 9.28
CA HIS A 27 -1.59 -16.20 10.38
C HIS A 27 -1.43 -15.02 11.34
N GLU A 28 -0.20 -14.65 11.69
CA GLU A 28 0.07 -13.51 12.58
C GLU A 28 -0.36 -12.17 11.97
N MET A 29 -0.13 -12.00 10.65
CA MET A 29 -0.49 -10.77 9.95
C MET A 29 -2.01 -10.63 9.82
N TYR A 30 -2.70 -11.74 9.55
CA TYR A 30 -4.16 -11.78 9.58
C TYR A 30 -4.72 -11.41 10.96
N ARG A 31 -4.15 -12.00 12.03
CA ARG A 31 -4.57 -11.72 13.41
C ARG A 31 -4.32 -10.26 13.80
N TYR A 32 -3.18 -9.69 13.40
CA TYR A 32 -2.86 -8.29 13.64
C TYR A 32 -3.82 -7.35 12.89
N LEU A 33 -4.11 -7.61 11.62
CA LEU A 33 -5.03 -6.78 10.84
C LEU A 33 -6.49 -6.91 11.33
N ALA A 34 -6.87 -8.10 11.81
CA ALA A 34 -8.16 -8.30 12.45
C ALA A 34 -8.26 -7.58 13.80
N SER A 35 -7.21 -7.58 14.62
CA SER A 35 -7.20 -6.83 15.89
C SER A 35 -7.24 -5.32 15.70
N LYS A 36 -6.82 -4.83 14.53
CA LYS A 36 -6.96 -3.43 14.10
C LYS A 36 -8.33 -3.11 13.49
N GLY A 37 -9.23 -4.09 13.36
CA GLY A 37 -10.55 -3.92 12.77
C GLY A 37 -10.55 -3.85 11.24
N PHE A 38 -9.41 -4.05 10.58
CA PHE A 38 -9.29 -3.98 9.12
C PHE A 38 -9.71 -5.27 8.40
N LEU A 39 -9.74 -6.38 9.15
CA LEU A 39 -10.22 -7.67 8.70
C LEU A 39 -11.27 -8.21 9.66
N HIS A 40 -12.30 -8.85 9.12
CA HIS A 40 -13.33 -9.53 9.91
C HIS A 40 -13.28 -11.02 9.64
N LYS A 41 -13.34 -11.81 10.71
CA LYS A 41 -13.34 -13.27 10.62
C LYS A 41 -14.75 -13.77 10.33
N GLN A 42 -14.94 -14.46 9.20
CA GLN A 42 -16.23 -15.00 8.79
C GLN A 42 -16.07 -16.29 7.99
N PRO A 43 -17.11 -17.13 7.87
CA PRO A 43 -17.07 -18.28 6.99
C PRO A 43 -16.91 -17.82 5.52
N VAL A 44 -15.79 -18.20 4.90
CA VAL A 44 -15.49 -17.95 3.49
C VAL A 44 -15.21 -19.30 2.85
N ARG A 45 -15.98 -19.66 1.81
CA ARG A 45 -15.75 -20.88 1.01
C ARG A 45 -15.66 -22.18 1.85
N GLY A 46 -16.46 -22.27 2.91
CA GLY A 46 -16.57 -23.49 3.72
C GLY A 46 -15.51 -23.63 4.84
N TYR A 47 -14.67 -22.63 5.08
CA TYR A 47 -13.77 -22.56 6.23
C TYR A 47 -13.82 -21.18 6.90
N GLU A 48 -13.31 -21.09 8.12
CA GLU A 48 -13.14 -19.81 8.80
C GLU A 48 -12.03 -19.00 8.13
N GLY A 49 -12.44 -17.93 7.45
CA GLY A 49 -11.54 -17.02 6.74
C GLY A 49 -11.65 -15.58 7.24
N TYR A 50 -10.98 -14.67 6.55
CA TYR A 50 -11.06 -13.24 6.79
C TYR A 50 -11.57 -12.52 5.55
N VAL A 51 -12.36 -11.47 5.74
CA VAL A 51 -12.73 -10.50 4.71
C VAL A 51 -12.25 -9.12 5.10
N VAL A 52 -12.03 -8.25 4.12
CA VAL A 52 -11.67 -6.85 4.38
C VAL A 52 -12.92 -6.10 4.85
N THR A 53 -12.78 -5.31 5.91
CA THR A 53 -13.84 -4.44 6.42
C THR A 53 -13.84 -3.10 5.69
N GLN A 54 -14.91 -2.33 5.84
CA GLN A 54 -14.96 -0.96 5.33
C GLN A 54 -13.80 -0.09 5.86
N ASP A 55 -13.48 -0.21 7.14
CA ASP A 55 -12.33 0.48 7.74
C ASP A 55 -11.00 0.04 7.12
N GLY A 56 -10.88 -1.26 6.79
CA GLY A 56 -9.74 -1.80 6.07
C GLY A 56 -9.61 -1.22 4.65
N GLU A 57 -10.72 -1.04 3.93
CA GLU A 57 -10.71 -0.40 2.61
C GLU A 57 -10.31 1.08 2.67
N VAL A 58 -10.78 1.80 3.70
CA VAL A 58 -10.40 3.20 3.93
C VAL A 58 -8.90 3.32 4.20
N GLU A 59 -8.35 2.50 5.09
CA GLU A 59 -6.92 2.49 5.41
C GLU A 59 -6.07 2.12 4.17
N MET A 60 -6.54 1.19 3.35
CA MET A 60 -5.90 0.85 2.07
C MET A 60 -5.90 2.03 1.09
N LYS A 61 -6.98 2.81 1.04
CA LYS A 61 -7.06 4.01 0.20
C LYS A 61 -6.08 5.09 0.67
N ILE A 62 -6.03 5.34 1.98
CA ILE A 62 -5.08 6.28 2.60
C ILE A 62 -3.64 5.88 2.25
N TYR A 63 -3.28 4.61 2.44
CA TYR A 63 -1.94 4.11 2.09
C TYR A 63 -1.58 4.36 0.60
N ARG A 64 -2.55 4.16 -0.30
CA ARG A 64 -2.36 4.39 -1.74
C ARG A 64 -2.15 5.87 -2.04
N GLU A 65 -2.94 6.75 -1.42
CA GLU A 65 -2.84 8.19 -1.59
C GLU A 65 -1.52 8.74 -1.04
N ASP A 66 -1.08 8.29 0.13
CA ASP A 66 0.21 8.68 0.72
C ASP A 66 1.38 8.21 -0.13
N THR A 67 1.35 6.96 -0.59
CA THR A 67 2.37 6.43 -1.51
C THR A 67 2.40 7.22 -2.82
N TYR A 68 1.24 7.61 -3.34
CA TYR A 68 1.15 8.40 -4.55
C TYR A 68 1.70 9.81 -4.36
N ARG A 69 1.29 10.50 -3.29
CA ARG A 69 1.79 11.83 -2.91
C ARG A 69 3.31 11.82 -2.78
N PHE A 70 3.86 10.83 -2.07
CA PHE A 70 5.31 10.69 -1.91
C PHE A 70 6.03 10.50 -3.25
N LYS A 71 5.48 9.70 -4.16
CA LYS A 71 6.05 9.51 -5.51
C LYS A 71 6.01 10.79 -6.34
N VAL A 72 4.90 11.53 -6.27
CA VAL A 72 4.75 12.81 -6.99
C VAL A 72 5.75 13.84 -6.47
N THR A 73 5.85 14.02 -5.15
CA THR A 73 6.83 14.95 -4.56
C THR A 73 8.26 14.57 -4.93
N THR A 74 8.59 13.28 -4.87
CA THR A 74 9.92 12.78 -5.25
C THR A 74 10.22 13.07 -6.73
N ALA A 75 9.24 12.87 -7.62
CA ALA A 75 9.40 13.16 -9.04
C ALA A 75 9.63 14.66 -9.30
N ILE A 76 8.87 15.54 -8.64
CA ILE A 76 9.04 16.99 -8.75
C ILE A 76 10.44 17.41 -8.26
N SER A 77 10.88 16.89 -7.11
CA SER A 77 12.22 17.16 -6.59
C SER A 77 13.33 16.69 -7.53
N PHE A 78 13.15 15.55 -8.19
CA PHE A 78 14.11 15.04 -9.18
C PHE A 78 14.17 15.92 -10.44
N ILE A 79 13.02 16.38 -10.93
CA ILE A 79 12.96 17.34 -12.05
C ILE A 79 13.69 18.63 -11.66
N ALA A 80 13.40 19.18 -10.48
CA ALA A 80 14.06 20.39 -9.97
C ALA A 80 15.58 20.22 -9.87
N LEU A 81 16.05 19.04 -9.42
CA LEU A 81 17.48 18.71 -9.37
C LEU A 81 18.12 18.74 -10.76
N ILE A 82 17.49 18.10 -11.76
CA ILE A 82 17.97 18.10 -13.15
C ILE A 82 18.01 19.53 -13.69
N THR A 83 16.95 20.31 -13.51
CA THR A 83 16.89 21.70 -13.98
C THR A 83 18.00 22.55 -13.37
N SER A 84 18.30 22.35 -12.07
CA SER A 84 19.41 23.03 -11.39
C SER A 84 20.77 22.67 -11.98
N ILE A 85 21.02 21.38 -12.26
CA ILE A 85 22.28 20.91 -12.86
C ILE A 85 22.43 21.49 -14.27
N VAL A 86 21.39 21.39 -15.10
CA VAL A 86 21.40 21.91 -16.48
C VAL A 86 21.63 23.42 -16.50
N SER A 87 20.96 24.18 -15.63
CA SER A 87 21.16 25.63 -15.51
C SER A 87 22.61 25.97 -15.12
N THR A 88 23.22 25.18 -14.23
CA THR A 88 24.61 25.38 -13.81
C THR A 88 25.59 25.11 -14.95
N ILE A 89 25.39 24.02 -15.70
CA ILE A 89 26.23 23.69 -16.86
C ILE A 89 26.12 24.75 -17.95
N LEU A 90 24.89 25.18 -18.30
CA LEU A 90 24.67 26.24 -19.29
C LEU A 90 25.33 27.55 -18.89
N LYS A 91 25.23 27.96 -17.62
CA LYS A 91 25.93 29.14 -17.10
C LYS A 91 27.44 29.02 -17.20
N PHE A 92 27.99 27.81 -17.11
CA PHE A 92 29.43 27.57 -17.19
C PHE A 92 29.93 27.50 -18.64
N CYS A 93 29.12 27.00 -19.59
CA CYS A 93 29.45 26.92 -21.01
C CYS A 93 29.31 28.26 -21.77
N ILE A 94 28.49 29.19 -21.27
CA ILE A 94 28.27 30.52 -21.90
C ILE A 94 29.30 31.56 -21.39
N LYS A 95 30.23 31.16 -20.51
CA LYS A 95 31.29 32.01 -19.97
C LYS A 95 32.62 31.71 -20.65
#